data_AF-A0A257JRM7-F1
#
_entry.id   AF-A0A257JRM7-F1
#
_cell.length_a   1.000
_cell.length_b   1.000
_cell.length_c   1.000
_cell.angle_alpha   90.00
_cell.angle_beta   90.00
_cell.angle_gamma   90.00
#
_symmetry.space_group_name_H-M   'P 1'
#
loop_
_entity.id
_entity.type
_entity.pdbx_description
1 polymer ?
#
loop_
_entity_poly.entity_id
_entity_poly.type
_entity_poly.pdbx_seq_one_letter_code
_entity_poly.pdbx_strand_id
1 'polypeptide(L)'
;MPVAAQQAMLEPSAALACLTPADVSGMAPEYPFLAYKQGDKGRVQVQLTFTGPGEPPAMTVLAQEGDDTFVEAVRTHVRRLRVPCHDGGKTPVKLLYDFVFRPDARQVQWLRPTDAADQGRLEQLACLVHVSGGKAPEYPTEAARAAFQRRVLARLRFEASDRAPVVEILSQRDAINQGLAVSRLTRLLTDQVADWAAGYRLPCLS
;
A
#
# COMPACT_ATOMS: atom_id res chain seq x y z
N MET A 1 -22.83 -15.28 -18.15
CA MET A 1 -21.91 -15.81 -17.13
C MET A 1 -21.30 -14.64 -16.38
N PRO A 2 -21.71 -14.30 -15.14
CA PRO A 2 -20.99 -13.29 -14.38
C PRO A 2 -19.71 -13.94 -13.85
N VAL A 3 -18.56 -13.44 -14.31
CA VAL A 3 -17.26 -13.81 -13.79
C VAL A 3 -17.13 -13.11 -12.43
N ALA A 4 -17.13 -13.88 -11.34
CA ALA A 4 -16.73 -13.38 -10.04
C ALA A 4 -15.24 -13.04 -10.12
N ALA A 5 -14.93 -11.77 -10.40
CA ALA A 5 -13.56 -11.29 -10.42
C ALA A 5 -13.12 -11.02 -8.99
N GLN A 6 -12.35 -11.94 -8.41
CA GLN A 6 -11.62 -11.65 -7.19
C GLN A 6 -10.42 -10.76 -7.53
N GLN A 7 -10.20 -9.73 -6.72
CA GLN A 7 -8.97 -8.95 -6.73
C GLN A 7 -8.40 -8.98 -5.31
N ALA A 8 -7.22 -9.58 -5.17
CA ALA A 8 -6.41 -9.41 -3.97
C ALA A 8 -5.57 -8.15 -4.16
N MET A 9 -5.64 -7.23 -3.21
CA MET A 9 -4.89 -5.97 -3.23
C MET A 9 -4.22 -5.80 -1.87
N LEU A 10 -2.99 -5.31 -1.87
CA LEU A 10 -2.31 -4.94 -0.64
C LEU A 10 -2.96 -3.71 -0.04
N GLU A 11 -3.09 -3.70 1.28
CA GLU A 11 -3.46 -2.50 2.00
C GLU A 11 -2.33 -1.46 1.85
N PRO A 12 -2.65 -0.20 1.48
CA PRO A 12 -1.67 0.88 1.42
C PRO A 12 -0.87 0.94 2.72
N SER A 13 0.44 1.17 2.62
CA SER A 13 1.26 1.29 3.82
C SER A 13 0.69 2.35 4.76
N ALA A 14 0.53 2.00 6.05
CA ALA A 14 0.09 2.94 7.08
C ALA A 14 1.02 4.16 7.13
N ALA A 15 2.32 3.97 6.85
CA ALA A 15 3.27 5.07 6.78
C ALA A 15 2.99 6.07 5.65
N LEU A 16 2.61 5.57 4.46
CA LEU A 16 2.25 6.42 3.34
C LEU A 16 0.94 7.17 3.62
N ALA A 17 -0.03 6.52 4.28
CA ALA A 17 -1.30 7.14 4.64
C ALA A 17 -1.15 8.30 5.64
N CYS A 18 -0.12 8.26 6.48
CA CYS A 18 0.11 9.26 7.53
C CYS A 18 1.28 10.19 7.24
N LEU A 19 1.93 10.08 6.09
CA LEU A 19 3.07 10.93 5.76
C LEU A 19 2.64 12.40 5.81
N THR A 20 3.36 13.21 6.57
CA THR A 20 3.12 14.65 6.69
C THR A 20 4.36 15.44 6.28
N PRO A 21 4.22 16.55 5.53
CA PRO A 21 2.99 17.06 4.93
C PRO A 21 2.33 16.07 3.95
N ALA A 22 1.00 15.96 4.02
CA ALA A 22 0.20 15.01 3.23
C ALA A 22 0.31 15.26 1.73
N ASP A 23 0.61 16.50 1.36
CA ASP A 23 0.95 16.88 0.01
C ASP A 23 2.47 16.97 -0.16
N VAL A 24 3.12 15.82 -0.29
CA VAL A 24 4.47 15.78 -0.86
C VAL A 24 4.48 16.30 -2.29
N SER A 25 3.37 16.19 -3.02
CA SER A 25 3.16 16.67 -4.41
C SER A 25 3.31 18.20 -4.56
N GLY A 26 3.03 18.97 -3.50
CA GLY A 26 3.07 20.43 -3.50
C GLY A 26 4.41 21.06 -3.08
N MET A 27 5.37 20.26 -2.58
CA MET A 27 6.68 20.76 -2.17
C MET A 27 7.78 19.91 -2.80
N ALA A 28 8.10 20.15 -4.06
CA ALA A 28 9.30 19.60 -4.68
C ALA A 28 10.57 19.98 -3.89
N PRO A 29 11.66 19.19 -3.95
CA PRO A 29 12.98 19.73 -3.66
C PRO A 29 13.25 20.96 -4.52
N GLU A 30 13.90 21.97 -3.94
CA GLU A 30 14.31 23.14 -4.70
C GLU A 30 15.38 22.74 -5.71
N TYR A 31 15.23 23.16 -6.97
CA TYR A 31 16.25 22.92 -7.99
C TYR A 31 17.49 23.77 -7.66
N PRO A 32 18.70 23.19 -7.51
CA PRO A 32 19.91 23.98 -7.26
C PRO A 32 20.13 25.04 -8.34
N PHE A 33 20.24 26.32 -7.93
CA PHE A 33 20.26 27.46 -8.86
C PHE A 33 21.38 27.39 -9.90
N LEU A 34 22.58 26.98 -9.50
CA LEU A 34 23.72 26.86 -10.40
C LEU A 34 23.54 25.73 -11.42
N ALA A 35 23.11 24.55 -10.98
CA ALA A 35 22.79 23.42 -11.85
C ALA A 35 21.68 23.79 -12.84
N TYR A 36 20.64 24.50 -12.38
CA TYR A 36 19.58 25.01 -13.23
C TYR A 36 20.10 25.98 -14.31
N LYS A 37 20.97 26.93 -13.93
CA LYS A 37 21.56 27.90 -14.86
C LYS A 37 22.46 27.24 -15.91
N GLN A 38 23.12 26.15 -15.55
CA GLN A 38 24.00 25.39 -16.44
C GLN A 38 23.25 24.37 -17.30
N GLY A 39 21.98 24.10 -16.98
CA GLY A 39 21.18 23.09 -17.67
C GLY A 39 21.55 21.66 -17.26
N ASP A 40 22.15 21.49 -16.08
CA ASP A 40 22.52 20.19 -15.55
C ASP A 40 21.29 19.44 -15.09
N LYS A 41 21.17 18.19 -15.52
CA LYS A 41 20.14 17.24 -15.07
C LYS A 41 20.67 16.41 -13.91
N GLY A 42 19.76 15.91 -13.08
CA GLY A 42 20.12 15.05 -11.95
C GLY A 42 19.04 14.03 -11.66
N ARG A 43 19.45 12.93 -11.03
CA ARG A 43 18.53 11.93 -10.48
C ARG A 43 19.05 11.46 -9.14
N VAL A 44 18.20 11.41 -8.12
CA VAL A 44 18.58 10.97 -6.78
C VAL A 44 17.53 9.99 -6.28
N GLN A 45 17.96 8.75 -6.08
CA GLN A 45 17.17 7.73 -5.41
C GLN A 45 17.59 7.64 -3.95
N VAL A 46 16.62 7.74 -3.05
CA VAL A 46 16.87 7.71 -1.60
C VAL A 46 15.94 6.75 -0.89
N GLN A 47 16.46 6.14 0.17
CA GLN A 47 15.68 5.48 1.20
C GLN A 47 15.59 6.37 2.42
N LEU A 48 14.36 6.67 2.85
CA LEU A 48 14.06 7.39 4.08
C LEU A 48 13.69 6.39 5.16
N THR A 49 14.37 6.45 6.30
CA THR A 49 14.09 5.60 7.45
C THR A 49 13.53 6.44 8.58
N PHE A 50 12.29 6.18 8.97
CA PHE A 50 11.61 6.86 10.09
C PHE A 50 11.70 5.98 11.34
N THR A 51 12.31 6.53 12.38
CA THR A 51 12.52 5.88 13.69
C THR A 51 11.46 6.28 14.72
N GLY A 52 10.85 7.45 14.56
CA GLY A 52 9.81 7.94 15.44
C GLY A 52 8.80 8.88 14.76
N PRO A 53 7.66 9.15 15.40
CA PRO A 53 6.54 9.86 14.80
C PRO A 53 6.83 11.34 14.49
N GLY A 54 7.66 11.99 15.32
CA GLY A 54 8.02 13.40 15.21
C GLY A 54 9.46 13.65 14.72
N GLU A 55 10.21 12.60 14.43
CA GLU A 55 11.61 12.68 14.06
C GLU A 55 11.79 12.84 12.54
N PRO A 56 12.78 13.61 12.08
CA PRO A 56 13.14 13.62 10.66
C PRO A 56 13.66 12.24 10.25
N PRO A 57 13.40 11.80 9.00
CA PRO A 57 13.91 10.53 8.53
C PRO A 57 15.43 10.56 8.39
N ALA A 58 16.08 9.43 8.68
CA ALA A 58 17.44 9.17 8.23
C ALA A 58 17.42 8.89 6.72
N MET A 59 18.21 9.63 5.95
CA MET A 59 18.28 9.49 4.49
C MET A 59 19.51 8.69 4.08
N THR A 60 19.32 7.62 3.30
CA THR A 60 20.38 6.87 2.63
C THR A 60 20.24 7.06 1.12
N VAL A 61 21.32 7.44 0.43
CA VAL A 61 21.33 7.56 -1.03
C VAL A 61 21.59 6.18 -1.64
N LEU A 62 20.68 5.73 -2.51
CA LEU A 62 20.77 4.44 -3.20
C LEU A 62 21.42 4.58 -4.57
N ALA A 63 21.10 5.66 -5.29
CA ALA A 63 21.69 5.99 -6.57
C ALA A 63 21.69 7.52 -6.77
N GLN A 64 22.70 8.02 -7.48
CA GLN A 64 22.87 9.43 -7.79
C GLN A 64 23.40 9.60 -9.21
N GLU A 65 22.78 10.49 -9.96
CA GLU A 65 23.25 11.03 -11.23
C GLU A 65 23.32 12.56 -11.09
N GLY A 66 24.43 13.16 -11.52
CA GLY A 66 24.70 14.59 -11.33
C GLY A 66 25.57 14.87 -10.11
N ASP A 67 25.66 16.14 -9.73
CA ASP A 67 26.49 16.59 -8.61
C ASP A 67 25.82 16.40 -7.22
N ASP A 68 26.57 16.66 -6.17
CA ASP A 68 26.10 16.54 -4.78
C ASP A 68 25.08 17.61 -4.38
N THR A 69 24.92 18.67 -5.18
CA THR A 69 23.95 19.74 -4.87
C THR A 69 22.52 19.23 -4.99
N PHE A 70 22.26 18.27 -5.88
CA PHE A 70 20.97 17.58 -5.97
C PHE A 70 20.68 16.76 -4.71
N VAL A 71 21.68 16.07 -4.16
CA VAL A 71 21.53 15.29 -2.92
C VAL A 71 21.21 16.21 -1.74
N GLU A 72 21.89 17.35 -1.63
CA GLU A 72 21.63 18.30 -0.55
C GLU A 72 20.26 19.01 -0.68
N ALA A 73 19.81 19.28 -1.91
CA ALA A 73 18.44 19.74 -2.15
C ALA A 73 17.40 18.70 -1.68
N VAL A 74 17.59 17.43 -2.04
CA VAL A 74 16.72 16.33 -1.58
C VAL A 74 16.79 16.19 -0.06
N ARG A 75 17.99 16.20 0.55
CA ARG A 75 18.18 16.11 2.00
C ARG A 75 17.42 17.20 2.74
N THR A 76 17.52 18.45 2.26
CA THR A 76 16.84 19.60 2.84
C THR A 76 15.32 19.45 2.76
N HIS A 77 14.83 18.94 1.64
CA HIS A 77 13.41 18.67 1.43
C HIS A 77 12.89 17.57 2.36
N VAL A 78 13.50 16.38 2.36
CA VAL A 78 13.00 15.20 3.09
C VAL A 78 13.08 15.35 4.61
N ARG A 79 13.96 16.23 5.13
CA ARG A 79 14.06 16.55 6.57
C ARG A 79 12.75 17.09 7.17
N ARG A 80 11.82 17.57 6.35
CA ARG A 80 10.51 18.07 6.80
C ARG A 80 9.45 16.97 6.92
N LEU A 81 9.71 15.79 6.35
CA LEU A 81 8.76 14.68 6.35
C LEU A 81 8.64 14.04 7.72
N ARG A 82 7.42 13.66 8.10
CA ARG A 82 7.09 12.98 9.37
C ARG A 82 6.06 11.89 9.12
N VAL A 83 6.03 10.89 10.00
CA VAL A 83 5.03 9.82 9.99
C VAL A 83 4.39 9.77 11.39
N PRO A 84 3.49 10.70 11.75
CA PRO A 84 2.93 10.82 13.09
C PRO A 84 2.18 9.58 13.59
N CYS A 85 1.67 8.73 12.70
CA CYS A 85 1.03 7.47 13.11
C CYS A 85 2.03 6.30 13.29
N HIS A 86 3.34 6.56 13.20
CA HIS A 86 4.36 5.58 13.51
C HIS A 86 4.39 5.35 15.02
N ASP A 87 4.26 4.08 15.44
CA ASP A 87 4.21 3.68 16.85
C ASP A 87 5.56 3.80 17.60
N GLY A 88 6.54 4.53 17.04
CA GLY A 88 7.68 5.06 17.80
C GLY A 88 8.66 4.05 18.40
N GLY A 89 8.77 2.83 17.88
CA GLY A 89 9.87 1.96 18.34
C GLY A 89 9.89 0.47 17.99
N LYS A 90 8.86 -0.09 17.33
CA LYS A 90 8.87 -1.55 17.05
C LYS A 90 9.53 -1.92 15.73
N THR A 91 9.30 -1.13 14.67
CA THR A 91 9.89 -1.37 13.35
C THR A 91 10.13 -0.03 12.64
N PRO A 92 11.36 0.27 12.19
CA PRO A 92 11.60 1.45 11.36
C PRO A 92 10.81 1.37 10.06
N VAL A 93 10.13 2.46 9.71
CA VAL A 93 9.45 2.59 8.41
C VAL A 93 10.47 3.00 7.37
N LYS A 94 10.47 2.34 6.21
CA LYS A 94 11.38 2.64 5.11
C LYS A 94 10.58 3.06 3.87
N LEU A 95 10.78 4.29 3.40
CA LEU A 95 10.16 4.78 2.16
C LEU A 95 11.22 5.02 1.09
N LEU A 96 10.93 4.59 -0.14
CA LEU A 96 11.76 4.81 -1.31
C LEU A 96 11.24 6.00 -2.11
N TYR A 97 12.13 6.92 -2.46
CA TYR A 97 11.86 8.05 -3.33
C TYR A 97 12.83 8.08 -4.49
N ASP A 98 12.34 8.55 -5.64
CA ASP A 98 13.11 8.78 -6.85
C ASP A 98 12.82 10.20 -7.33
N PHE A 99 13.82 11.08 -7.20
CA PHE A 99 13.74 12.48 -7.60
C PHE A 99 14.50 12.68 -8.91
N VAL A 100 13.87 13.32 -9.90
CA VAL A 100 14.41 13.59 -11.23
C VAL A 100 14.39 15.10 -11.47
N PHE A 101 15.57 15.70 -11.57
CA PHE A 101 15.77 17.11 -11.86
C PHE A 101 15.90 17.29 -13.36
N ARG A 102 14.91 17.94 -13.99
CA ARG A 102 14.93 18.23 -15.42
C ARG A 102 14.90 19.74 -15.68
N PRO A 103 15.90 20.30 -16.38
CA PRO A 103 16.02 21.75 -16.58
C PRO A 103 14.96 22.29 -17.55
N ASP A 104 14.48 21.47 -18.49
CA ASP A 104 13.46 21.81 -19.50
C ASP A 104 12.08 22.11 -18.86
N ALA A 105 11.67 21.32 -17.88
CA ALA A 105 10.40 21.47 -17.19
C ALA A 105 10.44 22.53 -16.08
N ARG A 106 11.64 23.03 -15.70
CA ARG A 106 11.87 23.86 -14.50
C ARG A 106 11.26 23.27 -13.22
N GLN A 107 11.08 21.96 -13.20
CA GLN A 107 10.36 21.25 -12.16
C GLN A 107 11.14 19.98 -11.83
N VAL A 108 11.21 19.67 -10.55
CA VAL A 108 11.62 18.34 -10.10
C VAL A 108 10.42 17.43 -10.31
N GLN A 109 10.63 16.29 -10.95
CA GLN A 109 9.65 15.21 -10.99
C GLN A 109 10.03 14.20 -9.92
N TRP A 110 9.06 13.65 -9.22
CA TRP A 110 9.33 12.49 -8.37
C TRP A 110 8.19 11.49 -8.48
N LEU A 111 8.56 10.23 -8.28
CA LEU A 111 7.58 9.16 -8.20
C LEU A 111 6.88 9.19 -6.84
N ARG A 112 5.65 8.68 -6.81
CA ARG A 112 4.98 8.45 -5.53
C ARG A 112 5.87 7.55 -4.66
N PRO A 113 6.11 7.92 -3.41
CA PRO A 113 6.93 7.09 -2.54
C PRO A 113 6.32 5.72 -2.39
N THR A 114 7.19 4.72 -2.41
CA THR A 114 6.81 3.32 -2.21
C THR A 114 7.36 2.87 -0.86
N ASP A 115 6.60 2.10 -0.10
CA ASP A 115 7.16 1.50 1.11
C ASP A 115 8.13 0.40 0.69
N ALA A 116 9.34 0.37 1.25
CA ALA A 116 10.31 -0.69 0.92
C ALA A 116 9.77 -2.08 1.30
N ALA A 117 8.86 -2.16 2.28
CA ALA A 117 8.14 -3.39 2.60
C ALA A 117 7.12 -3.77 1.51
N ASP A 118 6.63 -2.85 0.68
CA ASP A 118 5.65 -3.14 -0.37
C ASP A 118 6.17 -4.17 -1.36
N GLN A 119 7.46 -4.12 -1.71
CA GLN A 119 8.02 -5.09 -2.65
C GLN A 119 7.99 -6.51 -2.06
N GLY A 120 8.39 -6.68 -0.80
CA GLY A 120 8.25 -7.96 -0.11
C GLY A 120 6.79 -8.39 0.05
N ARG A 121 5.86 -7.45 0.32
CA ARG A 121 4.43 -7.73 0.38
C ARG A 121 3.84 -8.13 -0.98
N LEU A 122 4.33 -7.55 -2.09
CA LEU A 122 3.92 -7.89 -3.45
C LEU A 122 4.41 -9.29 -3.85
N GLU A 123 5.66 -9.61 -3.50
CA GLU A 123 6.22 -10.96 -3.67
C GLU A 123 5.42 -11.98 -2.85
N GLN A 124 5.06 -11.64 -1.60
CA GLN A 124 4.17 -12.47 -0.79
C GLN A 124 2.80 -12.65 -1.45
N LEU A 125 2.19 -11.59 -1.98
CA LEU A 125 0.91 -11.68 -2.68
C LEU A 125 0.98 -12.64 -3.89
N ALA A 126 2.11 -12.69 -4.59
CA ALA A 126 2.31 -13.63 -5.70
C ALA A 126 2.33 -15.10 -5.25
N CYS A 127 2.64 -15.37 -3.99
CA CYS A 127 2.59 -16.70 -3.39
C CYS A 127 1.21 -17.07 -2.83
N LEU A 128 0.23 -16.17 -2.87
CA LEU A 128 -1.08 -16.44 -2.30
C LEU A 128 -1.75 -17.57 -3.08
N VAL A 129 -1.96 -18.72 -2.42
CA VAL A 129 -2.58 -19.89 -3.01
C VAL A 129 -3.80 -20.31 -2.20
N HIS A 130 -4.82 -20.84 -2.87
CA HIS A 130 -5.98 -21.41 -2.24
C HIS A 130 -5.87 -22.95 -2.24
N VAL A 131 -6.10 -23.61 -1.11
CA VAL A 131 -5.91 -25.07 -0.96
C VAL A 131 -6.74 -25.91 -1.93
N SER A 132 -7.90 -25.41 -2.37
CA SER A 132 -8.75 -26.11 -3.35
C SER A 132 -8.34 -25.88 -4.82
N GLY A 133 -7.40 -24.96 -5.09
CA GLY A 133 -7.10 -24.48 -6.45
C GLY A 133 -8.21 -23.62 -7.08
N GLY A 134 -9.33 -23.42 -6.38
CA GLY A 134 -10.43 -22.57 -6.83
C GLY A 134 -10.02 -21.09 -6.88
N LYS A 135 -10.51 -20.37 -7.89
CA LYS A 135 -10.25 -18.92 -8.10
C LYS A 135 -11.30 -18.00 -7.49
N ALA A 136 -12.43 -18.55 -7.05
CA ALA A 136 -13.53 -17.80 -6.47
C ALA A 136 -14.33 -18.68 -5.49
N PRO A 137 -15.02 -18.08 -4.50
CA PRO A 137 -16.00 -18.79 -3.70
C PRO A 137 -17.17 -19.25 -4.58
N GLU A 138 -17.80 -20.35 -4.18
CA GLU A 138 -19.09 -20.73 -4.77
C GLU A 138 -20.13 -19.65 -4.46
N TYR A 139 -20.96 -19.33 -5.44
CA TYR A 139 -21.98 -18.30 -5.25
C TYR A 139 -23.28 -18.93 -4.71
N PRO A 140 -23.79 -18.51 -3.54
CA PRO A 140 -24.93 -19.17 -2.90
C PRO A 140 -26.19 -19.20 -3.79
N THR A 141 -26.80 -20.38 -3.92
CA THR A 141 -27.99 -20.57 -4.79
C THR A 141 -29.17 -19.69 -4.38
N GLU A 142 -29.35 -19.43 -3.07
CA GLU A 142 -30.39 -18.52 -2.57
C GLU A 142 -30.17 -17.09 -3.06
N ALA A 143 -28.93 -16.59 -3.01
CA ALA A 143 -28.59 -15.26 -3.51
C ALA A 143 -28.75 -15.17 -5.04
N ALA A 144 -28.39 -16.24 -5.76
CA ALA A 144 -28.59 -16.33 -7.21
C ALA A 144 -30.07 -16.25 -7.60
N ARG A 145 -30.93 -17.00 -6.92
CA ARG A 145 -32.37 -16.99 -7.16
C ARG A 145 -33.00 -15.62 -6.86
N ALA A 146 -32.47 -14.92 -5.86
CA ALA A 146 -32.91 -13.57 -5.51
C ALA A 146 -32.25 -12.46 -6.35
N ALA A 147 -31.39 -12.81 -7.33
CA ALA A 147 -30.55 -11.87 -8.08
C ALA A 147 -29.77 -10.88 -7.18
N PHE A 148 -29.39 -11.32 -5.97
CA PHE A 148 -28.83 -10.48 -4.93
C PHE A 148 -27.31 -10.36 -5.06
N GLN A 149 -26.82 -9.25 -5.59
CA GLN A 149 -25.39 -9.00 -5.78
C GLN A 149 -24.87 -7.98 -4.76
N ARG A 150 -23.69 -8.25 -4.20
CA ARG A 150 -23.02 -7.33 -3.28
C ARG A 150 -21.51 -7.50 -3.35
N ARG A 151 -20.78 -6.40 -3.19
CA ARG A 151 -19.34 -6.43 -2.95
C ARG A 151 -19.07 -6.77 -1.49
N VAL A 152 -18.34 -7.86 -1.26
CA VAL A 152 -17.82 -8.24 0.05
C VAL A 152 -16.33 -7.94 0.06
N LEU A 153 -15.87 -7.25 1.11
CA LEU A 153 -14.45 -7.01 1.36
C LEU A 153 -14.04 -7.82 2.57
N ALA A 154 -12.97 -8.59 2.42
CA ALA A 154 -12.37 -9.36 3.50
C ALA A 154 -10.91 -8.92 3.69
N ARG A 155 -10.53 -8.67 4.93
CA ARG A 155 -9.15 -8.51 5.36
C ARG A 155 -8.62 -9.88 5.80
N LEU A 156 -7.46 -10.26 5.27
CA LEU A 156 -6.79 -11.52 5.59
C LEU A 156 -5.50 -11.22 6.35
N ARG A 157 -5.30 -11.86 7.51
CA ARG A 157 -4.05 -11.80 8.27
C ARG A 157 -3.44 -13.18 8.39
N PHE A 158 -2.25 -13.37 7.83
CA PHE A 158 -1.50 -14.62 7.91
C PHE A 158 -0.54 -14.60 9.11
N GLU A 159 -0.62 -15.63 9.95
CA GLU A 159 0.27 -15.78 11.12
C GLU A 159 1.37 -16.83 10.89
N ALA A 160 1.17 -17.73 9.91
CA ALA A 160 2.14 -18.74 9.49
C ALA A 160 1.91 -19.10 8.01
N SER A 161 2.91 -19.67 7.35
CA SER A 161 2.89 -19.96 5.92
C SER A 161 1.88 -21.04 5.51
N ASP A 162 1.61 -21.98 6.41
CA ASP A 162 0.78 -23.17 6.20
C ASP A 162 -0.58 -23.13 6.92
N ARG A 163 -0.83 -22.09 7.72
CA ARG A 163 -2.08 -21.92 8.46
C ARG A 163 -3.09 -21.06 7.70
N ALA A 164 -4.37 -21.30 7.99
CA ALA A 164 -5.44 -20.43 7.52
C ALA A 164 -5.25 -18.99 8.06
N PRO A 165 -5.55 -17.95 7.26
CA PRO A 165 -5.51 -16.60 7.74
C PRO A 165 -6.65 -16.34 8.74
N VAL A 166 -6.44 -15.37 9.62
CA VAL A 166 -7.54 -14.73 10.32
C VAL A 166 -8.30 -13.88 9.30
N VAL A 167 -9.58 -14.20 9.10
CA VAL A 167 -10.45 -13.52 8.13
C VAL A 167 -11.36 -12.54 8.86
N GLU A 168 -11.37 -11.30 8.41
CA GLU A 168 -12.24 -10.26 8.94
C GLU A 168 -13.04 -9.61 7.80
N ILE A 169 -14.37 -9.66 7.90
CA ILE A 169 -15.26 -9.09 6.90
C ILE A 169 -15.48 -7.60 7.18
N LEU A 170 -15.08 -6.74 6.24
CA LEU A 170 -15.13 -5.28 6.38
C LEU A 170 -16.48 -4.66 5.96
N SER A 171 -17.41 -5.45 5.42
CA SER A 171 -18.72 -4.95 4.98
C SER A 171 -19.68 -4.78 6.16
N GLN A 172 -19.57 -3.67 6.90
CA GLN A 172 -20.36 -3.50 8.13
C GLN A 172 -20.85 -2.08 8.48
N ARG A 173 -21.10 -1.19 7.51
CA ARG A 173 -21.79 0.09 7.82
C ARG A 173 -23.19 0.28 7.25
N ASP A 174 -23.56 -0.41 6.17
CA ASP A 174 -24.88 -0.18 5.54
C ASP A 174 -25.98 -1.14 6.01
N ALA A 175 -25.67 -2.16 6.82
CA ALA A 175 -26.63 -3.20 7.19
C ALA A 175 -27.65 -2.78 8.27
N ILE A 176 -27.35 -1.72 9.04
CA ILE A 176 -28.16 -1.32 10.21
C ILE A 176 -29.56 -0.81 9.79
N ASN A 177 -29.74 -0.39 8.53
CA ASN A 177 -31.01 0.12 8.01
C ASN A 177 -31.66 -0.79 6.95
N GLN A 178 -31.16 -2.00 6.74
CA GLN A 178 -31.66 -2.90 5.69
C GLN A 178 -32.60 -3.95 6.31
N GLY A 179 -33.76 -4.18 5.68
CA GLY A 179 -34.78 -5.12 6.16
C GLY A 179 -34.24 -6.55 6.37
N LEU A 180 -34.96 -7.34 7.18
CA LEU A 180 -34.57 -8.70 7.61
C LEU A 180 -34.13 -9.63 6.46
N ALA A 181 -34.80 -9.57 5.31
CA ALA A 181 -34.47 -10.40 4.15
C ALA A 181 -33.08 -10.06 3.56
N VAL A 182 -32.73 -8.78 3.49
CA VAL A 182 -31.42 -8.31 2.99
C VAL A 182 -30.31 -8.68 3.97
N SER A 183 -30.60 -8.63 5.28
CA SER A 183 -29.67 -9.06 6.32
C SER A 183 -29.31 -10.54 6.19
N ARG A 184 -30.28 -11.43 5.91
CA ARG A 184 -30.03 -12.86 5.68
C ARG A 184 -29.17 -13.12 4.45
N LEU A 185 -29.52 -12.52 3.30
CA LEU A 185 -28.77 -12.71 2.06
C LEU A 185 -27.35 -12.14 2.15
N THR A 186 -27.19 -11.03 2.88
CA THR A 186 -25.86 -10.47 3.17
C THR A 186 -25.03 -11.46 3.99
N ARG A 187 -25.61 -12.04 5.05
CA ARG A 187 -24.91 -13.04 5.87
C ARG A 187 -24.47 -14.25 5.06
N LEU A 188 -25.34 -14.77 4.19
CA LEU A 188 -24.98 -15.89 3.31
C LEU A 188 -23.78 -15.59 2.41
N LEU A 189 -23.71 -14.38 1.84
CA LEU A 189 -22.55 -13.98 1.03
C LEU A 189 -21.30 -13.80 1.89
N THR A 190 -21.41 -13.19 3.07
CA THR A 190 -20.24 -12.95 3.94
C THR A 190 -19.68 -14.25 4.52
N ASP A 191 -20.54 -15.18 4.92
CA ASP A 191 -20.14 -16.47 5.48
C ASP A 191 -19.44 -17.30 4.39
N GLN A 192 -20.03 -17.36 3.19
CA GLN A 192 -19.45 -18.07 2.05
C GLN A 192 -18.08 -17.51 1.64
N VAL A 193 -17.90 -16.19 1.69
CA VAL A 193 -16.60 -15.54 1.43
C VAL A 193 -15.61 -15.82 2.56
N ALA A 194 -16.05 -15.80 3.82
CA ALA A 194 -15.19 -16.07 4.97
C ALA A 194 -14.69 -17.52 4.98
N ASP A 195 -15.59 -18.48 4.79
CA ASP A 195 -15.29 -19.91 4.72
C ASP A 195 -14.33 -20.22 3.58
N TRP A 196 -14.59 -19.64 2.40
CA TRP A 196 -13.67 -19.77 1.28
C TRP A 196 -12.32 -19.12 1.57
N ALA A 197 -12.29 -17.89 2.10
CA ALA A 197 -11.03 -17.21 2.38
C ALA A 197 -10.15 -17.93 3.43
N ALA A 198 -10.74 -18.74 4.32
CA ALA A 198 -9.98 -19.60 5.24
C ALA A 198 -9.13 -20.67 4.52
N GLY A 199 -9.42 -20.95 3.24
CA GLY A 199 -8.64 -21.82 2.38
C GLY A 199 -7.36 -21.19 1.83
N TYR A 200 -7.10 -19.90 2.05
CA TYR A 200 -5.86 -19.27 1.61
C TYR A 200 -4.64 -19.70 2.42
N ARG A 201 -3.49 -19.80 1.75
CA ARG A 201 -2.17 -20.05 2.33
C ARG A 201 -1.15 -19.10 1.72
N LEU A 202 -0.08 -18.86 2.47
CA LEU A 202 1.01 -17.97 2.07
C LEU A 202 2.36 -18.70 2.23
N PRO A 203 2.69 -19.67 1.37
CA PRO A 203 3.82 -20.59 1.58
C PRO A 203 5.18 -19.89 1.71
N CYS A 204 5.33 -18.69 1.14
CA CYS A 204 6.57 -17.93 1.18
C CYS A 204 6.68 -16.97 2.39
N LEU A 205 5.80 -17.10 3.39
CA LEU A 205 5.94 -16.38 4.65
C LEU A 205 7.05 -17.04 5.50
N SER A 206 8.28 -16.54 5.37
CA SER A 206 9.47 -17.00 6.11
C SER A 206 9.97 -15.95 7.09
#